data_AF-A0A0F9EMS6-F1
#
_entry.id   AF-A0A0F9EMS6-F1
#
_cell.length_a   1.000
_cell.length_b   1.000
_cell.length_c   1.000
_cell.angle_alpha   90.00
_cell.angle_beta   90.00
_cell.angle_gamma   90.00
#
_symmetry.space_group_name_H-M   'P 1'
#
loop_
_entity.id
_entity.type
_entity.pdbx_description
1 polymer ?
#
loop_
_entity_poly.entity_id
_entity_poly.type
_entity_poly.pdbx_seq_one_letter_code
_entity_poly.pdbx_strand_id
1 'polypeptide(L)'
;YSNGVILKEDSSVQQDNSVDYTFELRSKEFKLVGEDVVITRIVVEYQATVSGDIVLQYTRDGGTTWKTGKTVTTSTGKVREIKLNKQIRTKRLMWRITATGGQFDILGYEVHMSAGGESEGE
;
A
#
# COMPACT_ATOMS: atom_id res chain seq x y z
N TYR A 1 8.04 15.96 -10.76
CA TYR A 1 8.24 14.68 -10.06
C TYR A 1 8.02 14.92 -8.58
N SER A 2 6.93 14.41 -7.99
CA SER A 2 6.74 14.46 -6.53
C SER A 2 7.22 13.14 -5.94
N ASN A 3 8.17 13.19 -5.03
CA ASN A 3 8.92 12.04 -4.51
C ASN A 3 8.11 11.16 -3.53
N GLY A 4 6.78 11.16 -3.62
CA GLY A 4 5.92 10.25 -2.85
C GLY A 4 6.05 10.32 -1.33
N VAL A 5 6.60 11.40 -0.77
CA VAL A 5 6.82 11.57 0.69
C VAL A 5 5.50 11.37 1.43
N ILE A 6 5.47 10.54 2.47
CA ILE A 6 4.28 10.16 3.24
C ILE A 6 3.56 11.38 3.87
N LEU A 7 2.22 11.36 3.97
CA LEU A 7 1.49 12.09 5.00
C LEU A 7 1.25 11.09 6.13
N LYS A 8 1.97 11.24 7.24
CA LYS A 8 1.69 10.47 8.46
C LYS A 8 0.48 11.14 9.10
N GLU A 9 -0.67 10.46 9.10
CA GLU A 9 -1.81 10.90 9.91
C GLU A 9 -1.95 10.02 11.16
N ASP A 10 -2.35 10.74 12.20
CA ASP A 10 -2.50 10.48 13.63
C ASP A 10 -2.31 9.06 14.21
N SER A 11 -1.50 8.99 15.26
CA SER A 11 -1.42 7.82 16.17
C SER A 11 -2.47 7.87 17.29
N SER A 12 -3.56 8.62 17.10
CA SER A 12 -4.62 8.73 18.10
C SER A 12 -5.65 7.61 17.95
N VAL A 13 -5.34 6.40 18.42
CA VAL A 13 -6.40 5.48 18.86
C VAL A 13 -6.07 5.04 20.26
N GLN A 14 -6.70 5.74 21.21
CA GLN A 14 -6.73 5.38 22.63
C GLN A 14 -7.53 4.08 22.83
N GLN A 15 -7.08 3.30 23.81
CA GLN A 15 -7.72 2.13 24.40
C GLN A 15 -9.20 2.37 24.78
N ASP A 16 -10.07 1.47 24.32
CA ASP A 16 -11.17 0.94 25.14
C ASP A 16 -11.59 -0.45 24.63
N ASN A 17 -12.07 -1.28 25.56
CA ASN A 17 -12.51 -2.66 25.47
C ASN A 17 -12.90 -3.24 24.09
N SER A 18 -12.30 -4.39 23.75
CA SER A 18 -12.82 -5.37 22.77
C SER A 18 -13.01 -4.87 21.32
N VAL A 19 -12.22 -3.88 20.89
CA VAL A 19 -12.20 -3.42 19.49
C VAL A 19 -10.93 -3.95 18.81
N ASP A 20 -11.10 -4.60 17.66
CA ASP A 20 -10.00 -5.08 16.84
C ASP A 20 -9.06 -3.92 16.50
N TYR A 21 -7.74 -4.14 16.65
CA TYR A 21 -6.73 -3.19 16.20
C TYR A 21 -6.93 -2.94 14.71
N THR A 22 -7.30 -1.71 14.37
CA THR A 22 -7.36 -1.24 12.98
C THR A 22 -6.17 -0.33 12.74
N PHE A 23 -5.30 -0.76 11.84
CA PHE A 23 -4.15 0.02 11.38
C PHE A 23 -4.39 0.43 9.94
N GLU A 24 -4.08 1.67 9.58
CA GLU A 24 -4.01 2.12 8.19
C GLU A 24 -2.72 2.91 7.94
N LEU A 25 -1.94 2.50 6.94
CA LEU A 25 -0.90 3.31 6.33
C LEU A 25 -1.25 3.54 4.87
N ARG A 26 -1.22 4.80 4.43
CA ARG A 26 -1.56 5.19 3.05
C ARG A 26 -0.42 5.98 2.41
N SER A 27 -0.15 5.69 1.13
CA SER A 27 0.79 6.48 0.33
C SER A 27 0.22 7.86 -0.04
N LYS A 28 1.08 8.80 -0.40
CA LYS A 28 0.61 9.95 -1.21
C LYS A 28 0.17 9.47 -2.59
N GLU A 29 -0.57 10.34 -3.28
CA GLU A 29 -0.95 10.14 -4.67
C GLU A 29 0.28 10.25 -5.58
N PHE A 30 0.54 9.17 -6.31
CA PHE A 30 1.43 9.18 -7.46
C PHE A 30 0.63 9.67 -8.66
N LYS A 31 0.89 10.89 -9.11
CA LYS A 31 0.21 11.48 -10.27
C LYS A 31 1.19 11.90 -11.36
N LEU A 32 0.82 11.66 -12.61
CA LEU A 32 1.49 12.19 -13.79
C LEU A 32 0.53 13.06 -14.61
N VAL A 33 1.08 14.09 -15.23
CA VAL A 33 0.35 15.00 -16.12
C VAL A 33 0.79 14.65 -17.54
N GLY A 34 -0.16 14.31 -18.41
CA GLY A 34 0.11 13.90 -19.80
C GLY A 34 -0.19 12.42 -20.03
N GLU A 35 0.63 11.54 -19.47
CA GLU A 35 0.63 10.10 -19.78
C GLU A 35 0.31 9.20 -18.58
N ASP A 36 -0.04 7.95 -18.89
CA ASP A 36 -0.23 6.89 -17.90
C ASP A 36 1.11 6.29 -17.47
N VAL A 37 1.29 6.01 -16.18
CA VAL A 37 2.35 5.13 -15.68
C VAL A 37 1.84 3.70 -15.60
N VAL A 38 2.74 2.74 -15.80
CA VAL A 38 2.49 1.34 -15.45
C VAL A 38 3.22 1.04 -14.16
N ILE A 39 2.48 0.92 -13.06
CA ILE A 39 3.02 0.35 -11.82
C ILE A 39 3.11 -1.15 -12.01
N THR A 40 4.24 -1.76 -11.69
CA THR A 40 4.47 -3.20 -11.90
C THR A 40 4.54 -3.96 -10.58
N ARG A 41 5.01 -3.29 -9.52
CA ARG A 41 5.21 -3.91 -8.22
C ARG A 41 5.06 -2.92 -7.07
N ILE A 42 4.45 -3.37 -5.98
CA ILE A 42 4.46 -2.71 -4.68
C ILE A 42 4.96 -3.73 -3.66
N VAL A 43 5.92 -3.32 -2.84
CA VAL A 43 6.48 -4.09 -1.73
C VAL A 43 6.35 -3.28 -0.46
N VAL A 44 5.86 -3.88 0.62
CA VAL A 44 5.89 -3.28 1.94
C VAL A 44 6.53 -4.26 2.91
N GLU A 45 7.56 -3.80 3.60
CA GLU A 45 8.25 -4.52 4.67
C GLU A 45 7.59 -4.23 6.01
N TYR A 46 7.29 -5.28 6.75
CA TYR A 46 6.62 -5.20 8.04
C TYR A 46 7.18 -6.21 9.04
N GLN A 47 6.99 -5.92 10.32
CA GLN A 47 7.22 -6.87 11.41
C GLN A 47 5.97 -6.91 12.29
N ALA A 48 5.41 -8.11 12.47
CA ALA A 48 4.27 -8.30 13.37
C ALA A 48 4.74 -8.46 14.81
N THR A 49 4.14 -7.70 15.73
CA THR A 49 4.24 -7.90 17.18
C THR A 49 3.07 -8.72 17.71
N VAL A 50 1.91 -8.64 17.04
CA VAL A 50 0.74 -9.51 17.27
C VAL A 50 0.27 -10.04 15.92
N SER A 51 0.12 -11.36 15.81
CA SER A 51 -0.39 -12.00 14.59
C SER A 51 -1.82 -11.54 14.29
N GLY A 52 -2.12 -11.34 13.02
CA GLY A 52 -3.41 -10.93 12.48
C GLY A 52 -3.33 -10.79 10.96
N ASP A 53 -4.37 -10.26 10.34
CA ASP A 53 -4.41 -10.10 8.89
C ASP A 53 -3.99 -8.69 8.47
N ILE A 54 -3.13 -8.62 7.46
CA ILE A 54 -2.81 -7.38 6.74
C ILE A 54 -3.30 -7.46 5.30
N VAL A 55 -3.78 -6.34 4.78
CA VAL A 55 -4.31 -6.23 3.42
C VAL A 55 -3.61 -5.08 2.70
N LEU A 56 -2.94 -5.39 1.60
CA LEU A 56 -2.43 -4.41 0.65
C LEU A 56 -3.51 -4.10 -0.38
N GLN A 57 -3.90 -2.82 -0.44
CA GLN A 57 -4.91 -2.31 -1.35
C GLN A 57 -4.35 -1.18 -2.20
N TYR A 58 -4.98 -0.94 -3.35
CA TYR A 58 -4.64 0.16 -4.25
C TYR A 58 -5.89 0.82 -4.82
N THR A 59 -5.76 2.08 -5.23
CA THR A 59 -6.80 2.89 -5.84
C THR A 59 -6.26 3.55 -7.10
N ARG A 60 -7.15 3.78 -8.07
CA ARG A 60 -6.86 4.52 -9.31
C ARG A 60 -7.70 5.80 -9.46
N ASP A 61 -8.49 6.12 -8.44
CA ASP A 61 -9.53 7.15 -8.49
C ASP A 61 -9.46 8.10 -7.28
N GLY A 62 -8.24 8.41 -6.84
CA GLY A 62 -8.05 9.36 -5.75
C GLY A 62 -8.52 8.84 -4.39
N GLY A 63 -8.62 7.52 -4.20
CA GLY A 63 -9.02 6.93 -2.92
C GLY A 63 -10.53 6.79 -2.73
N THR A 64 -11.31 7.01 -3.79
CA THR A 64 -12.77 6.80 -3.79
C THR A 64 -13.10 5.31 -3.71
N THR A 65 -12.41 4.48 -4.47
CA THR A 65 -12.52 3.02 -4.41
C THR A 65 -11.18 2.35 -4.20
N TRP A 66 -11.16 1.35 -3.32
CA TRP A 66 -9.96 0.58 -2.97
C TRP A 66 -10.13 -0.86 -3.43
N LYS A 67 -9.16 -1.34 -4.22
CA LYS A 67 -9.08 -2.72 -4.70
C LYS A 67 -8.10 -3.49 -3.85
N THR A 68 -8.50 -4.66 -3.36
CA THR A 68 -7.58 -5.58 -2.69
C THR A 68 -6.57 -6.13 -3.68
N GLY A 69 -5.29 -5.89 -3.39
CA GLY A 69 -4.16 -6.45 -4.12
C GLY A 69 -3.69 -7.78 -3.51
N LYS A 70 -3.52 -7.81 -2.19
CA LYS A 70 -3.06 -9.00 -1.46
C LYS A 70 -3.55 -8.99 -0.02
N THR A 71 -3.89 -10.16 0.51
CA THR A 71 -4.11 -10.40 1.94
C THR A 71 -3.08 -11.42 2.44
N VAL A 72 -2.57 -11.21 3.64
CA VAL A 72 -1.64 -12.13 4.31
C VAL A 72 -1.97 -12.20 5.80
N THR A 73 -2.09 -13.42 6.32
CA THR A 73 -2.03 -13.67 7.76
C THR A 73 -0.58 -13.65 8.21
N THR A 74 -0.31 -12.80 9.18
CA THR A 74 1.03 -12.52 9.67
C THR A 74 1.45 -13.51 10.76
N SER A 75 2.75 -13.54 11.03
CA SER A 75 3.33 -14.25 12.18
C SER A 75 4.45 -13.40 12.76
N THR A 76 4.60 -13.48 14.07
CA THR A 76 5.57 -12.70 14.84
C THR A 76 7.01 -13.23 14.68
N GLY A 77 7.98 -12.46 15.17
CA GLY A 77 9.37 -12.90 15.35
C GLY A 77 10.29 -12.75 14.14
N LYS A 78 9.82 -12.19 13.02
CA LYS A 78 10.68 -11.84 11.88
C LYS A 78 10.08 -10.77 10.98
N VAL A 79 10.96 -10.05 10.29
CA VAL A 79 10.60 -9.14 9.20
C VAL A 79 10.07 -9.94 8.01
N ARG A 80 9.01 -9.44 7.39
CA ARG A 80 8.34 -10.04 6.23
C ARG A 80 7.94 -8.97 5.24
N GLU A 81 7.59 -9.41 4.04
CA GLU A 81 7.09 -8.53 2.97
C GLU A 81 5.67 -8.94 2.56
N ILE A 82 4.83 -7.95 2.27
CA ILE A 82 3.62 -8.14 1.47
C ILE A 82 3.85 -7.49 0.10
N LYS A 83 3.52 -8.23 -0.97
CA LYS A 83 3.84 -7.84 -2.34
C LYS A 83 2.60 -7.90 -3.22
N LEU A 84 2.45 -6.89 -4.06
CA LEU A 84 1.55 -6.89 -5.21
C LEU A 84 2.41 -6.82 -6.47
N ASN A 85 2.44 -7.91 -7.24
CA ASN A 85 3.06 -7.95 -8.58
C ASN A 85 1.93 -7.86 -9.60
N LYS A 86 1.60 -6.65 -10.05
CA LYS A 86 0.51 -6.42 -10.99
C LYS A 86 0.80 -5.18 -11.81
N GLN A 87 0.67 -5.32 -13.14
CA GLN A 87 0.70 -4.18 -14.05
C GLN A 87 -0.59 -3.37 -13.89
N ILE A 88 -0.46 -2.13 -13.45
CA ILE A 88 -1.56 -1.19 -13.26
C ILE A 88 -1.23 0.07 -14.06
N ARG A 89 -1.87 0.21 -15.22
CA ARG A 89 -1.84 1.43 -16.02
C ARG A 89 -2.81 2.46 -15.43
N THR A 90 -2.31 3.63 -15.05
CA THR A 90 -3.13 4.72 -14.48
C THR A 90 -2.38 6.07 -14.51
N LYS A 91 -3.11 7.18 -14.51
CA LYS A 91 -2.56 8.53 -14.27
C LYS A 91 -2.38 8.86 -12.80
N ARG A 92 -3.07 8.11 -11.93
CA ARG A 92 -3.15 8.31 -10.49
C ARG A 92 -3.11 6.97 -9.77
N LEU A 93 -2.23 6.83 -8.80
CA LEU A 93 -2.19 5.66 -7.92
C LEU A 93 -2.06 6.11 -6.48
N MET A 94 -2.79 5.46 -5.59
CA MET A 94 -2.37 5.33 -4.20
C MET A 94 -2.42 3.86 -3.79
N TRP A 95 -1.65 3.52 -2.76
CA TRP A 95 -1.75 2.26 -2.08
C TRP A 95 -1.96 2.47 -0.59
N ARG A 96 -2.53 1.47 0.07
CA ARG A 96 -2.62 1.43 1.53
C ARG A 96 -2.42 0.02 2.06
N ILE A 97 -1.94 -0.06 3.29
CA ILE A 97 -1.97 -1.26 4.12
C ILE A 97 -3.01 -1.04 5.18
N THR A 98 -3.98 -1.96 5.28
CA THR A 98 -4.89 -2.03 6.41
C THR A 98 -4.62 -3.28 7.21
N ALA A 99 -4.87 -3.26 8.51
CA ALA A 99 -4.82 -4.45 9.34
C ALA A 99 -6.00 -4.56 10.28
N THR A 100 -6.38 -5.79 10.61
CA THR A 100 -7.45 -6.13 11.56
C THR A 100 -6.97 -7.23 12.50
N GLY A 101 -7.17 -7.03 13.80
CA GLY A 101 -6.87 -8.05 14.81
C GLY A 101 -5.39 -8.36 15.00
N GLY A 102 -4.49 -7.48 14.55
CA GLY A 102 -3.05 -7.62 14.77
C GLY A 102 -2.33 -6.28 14.86
N GLN A 103 -1.07 -6.34 15.29
CA GLN A 103 -0.21 -5.17 15.51
C GLN A 103 1.09 -5.33 14.72
N PHE A 104 1.45 -4.29 13.98
CA PHE A 104 2.51 -4.33 12.98
C PHE A 104 3.29 -3.03 12.94
N ASP A 105 4.60 -3.15 12.79
CA ASP A 105 5.47 -2.04 12.42
C ASP A 105 5.77 -2.12 10.93
N ILE A 106 5.56 -1.01 10.22
CA ILE A 106 5.99 -0.87 8.83
C ILE A 106 7.40 -0.32 8.83
N LEU A 107 8.32 -1.05 8.19
CA LEU A 107 9.75 -0.71 8.17
C LEU A 107 10.13 0.08 6.91
N GLY A 108 9.46 -0.21 5.80
CA GLY A 108 9.77 0.39 4.51
C GLY A 108 8.81 -0.06 3.42
N TYR A 109 8.90 0.61 2.27
CA TYR A 109 8.16 0.19 1.08
C TYR A 109 8.91 0.58 -0.19
N GLU A 110 8.59 -0.12 -1.27
CA GLU A 110 9.12 0.12 -2.60
C GLU A 110 7.96 0.05 -3.63
N VAL A 111 7.96 0.98 -4.58
CA VAL A 111 7.00 0.99 -5.70
C VAL A 111 7.78 1.02 -7.00
N HIS A 112 7.63 -0.02 -7.81
CA HIS A 112 8.24 -0.10 -9.14
C HIS A 112 7.27 0.45 -10.18
N MET A 113 7.79 1.34 -11.01
CA MET A 113 7.04 2.02 -12.06
C MET A 113 7.86 2.00 -13.35
N SER A 114 7.20 1.72 -14.47
CA SER A 114 7.76 1.90 -15.81
C SER A 114 7.02 3.02 -16.53
N ALA A 115 7.76 3.84 -17.29
CA ALA A 115 7.16 4.77 -18.23
C ALA A 115 6.25 3.98 -19.18
N GLY A 116 5.01 4.42 -19.32
CA GLY A 116 4.07 3.81 -20.24
C GLY A 116 4.41 4.22 -21.66
N GLY A 117 5.51 3.68 -22.22
CA GLY A 117 5.85 3.92 -23.61
C GLY A 117 4.66 3.62 -24.52
N GLU A 118 4.45 4.49 -25.51
CA GLU A 118 3.58 4.20 -26.64
C GLU A 118 3.98 2.81 -27.17
N SER A 119 3.00 1.92 -27.27
CA SER A 119 3.14 0.80 -28.17
C SER A 119 3.15 1.41 -29.57
N GLU A 120 4.34 1.74 -30.09
CA GLU A 120 4.48 1.89 -31.54
C GLU A 120 4.09 0.53 -32.12
N GLY A 121 2.93 0.51 -32.80
CA GLY A 121 2.52 -0.65 -33.55
C GLY A 121 3.50 -0.89 -34.69
N GLU A 122 3.98 -2.13 -34.80
CA GLU A 122 4.35 -2.71 -36.09
C GLU A 122 3.11 -3.32 -36.75
#